data_AF-B5A7K1-F1
#
_entry.id   AF-B5A7K1-F1
#
_cell.length_a   1.000
_cell.length_b   1.000
_cell.length_c   1.000
_cell.angle_alpha   90.00
_cell.angle_beta   90.00
_cell.angle_gamma   90.00
#
_symmetry.space_group_name_H-M   'P 1'
#
loop_
_entity.id
_entity.type
_entity.pdbx_description
1 polymer ?
#
loop_
_entity_poly.entity_id
_entity_poly.type
_entity_poly.pdbx_seq_one_letter_code
_entity_poly.pdbx_strand_id
1 'polypeptide(L)'
;YYDAGDNVKFGLPMAFTVTMMSWSIVEYGRQMAASGELGHAMDAVKWGTDYLLKAHPSPNVFYGEVGDGNTDHYCWQRPEDMTTPRQAYKIDPNNPESDLAGESAAAMAAASIVFHRYNPSYARKLLAHAQQLFGFADKYRGKYDSSITVAQKYYRSISGYADELLWAAAWLYKATDSEYYLSYLGRNGVALGGTGWAMTEFGWDVKYAGVQTLVAKILMGGKASHHAPVFQGYQQKAEFFMCSCLGKGTRNVRKTPGGLIFRQRWNNMQFVTSASFLLTVYSDYLTTARRNLNYASGSVSPSQILSLAKSQVDYILGDNPRAMRYMVG
;
A
#
# COMPACT_ATOMS: atom_id res chain seq x y z
N TYR A 1 13.30 8.81 -2.22
CA TYR A 1 12.53 10.05 -2.02
C TYR A 1 12.89 10.64 -0.67
N TYR A 2 12.84 11.96 -0.52
CA TYR A 2 12.60 12.56 0.80
C TYR A 2 11.13 12.29 1.17
N ASP A 3 10.84 12.22 2.47
CA ASP A 3 9.53 11.75 2.93
C ASP A 3 8.43 12.80 2.74
N ALA A 4 8.64 14.01 3.25
CA ALA A 4 7.65 15.08 3.19
C ALA A 4 8.30 16.44 2.83
N GLY A 5 8.13 17.44 3.69
CA GLY A 5 8.83 18.73 3.60
C GLY A 5 10.18 18.73 4.33
N ASP A 6 10.57 17.59 4.89
CA ASP A 6 11.86 17.33 5.52
C ASP A 6 12.81 16.63 4.55
N ASN A 7 14.01 16.30 5.01
CA ASN A 7 15.02 15.61 4.20
C ASN A 7 15.34 14.21 4.72
N VAL A 8 14.58 13.66 5.67
CA VAL A 8 14.75 12.26 6.09
C VAL A 8 14.22 11.33 5.01
N LYS A 9 14.85 10.15 4.90
CA LYS A 9 14.41 9.08 4.00
C LYS A 9 13.81 7.95 4.83
N PHE A 10 12.54 8.07 5.21
CA PHE A 10 11.83 7.01 5.92
C PHE A 10 11.43 5.88 4.97
N GLY A 11 11.91 4.66 5.23
CA GLY A 11 11.78 3.52 4.33
C GLY A 11 10.38 2.96 4.25
N LEU A 12 9.67 2.86 5.38
CA LEU A 12 8.33 2.30 5.44
C LEU A 12 7.30 3.08 4.59
N PRO A 13 7.09 4.39 4.78
CA PRO A 13 6.18 5.18 3.94
C PRO A 13 6.66 5.28 2.48
N MET A 14 7.97 5.29 2.23
CA MET A 14 8.52 5.28 0.87
C MET A 14 8.19 3.97 0.14
N ALA A 15 8.36 2.82 0.80
CA ALA A 15 8.03 1.52 0.22
C ALA A 15 6.53 1.44 -0.08
N PHE A 16 5.67 1.85 0.85
CA PHE A 16 4.22 1.95 0.63
C PHE A 16 3.87 2.81 -0.60
N THR A 17 4.50 3.97 -0.72
CA THR A 17 4.32 4.87 -1.87
C THR A 17 4.70 4.19 -3.18
N VAL A 18 5.83 3.48 -3.22
CA VAL A 18 6.27 2.71 -4.41
C VAL A 18 5.29 1.58 -4.73
N THR A 19 4.77 0.87 -3.73
CA THR A 19 3.74 -0.16 -3.93
C THR A 19 2.47 0.43 -4.54
N MET A 20 1.98 1.57 -4.03
CA MET A 20 0.76 2.22 -4.50
C MET A 20 0.91 2.81 -5.91
N MET A 21 2.05 3.42 -6.24
CA MET A 21 2.35 3.87 -7.60
C MET A 21 2.40 2.66 -8.56
N SER A 22 3.04 1.58 -8.15
CA SER A 22 3.10 0.34 -8.95
C SER A 22 1.73 -0.27 -9.16
N TRP A 23 0.89 -0.34 -8.12
CA TRP A 23 -0.48 -0.84 -8.22
C TRP A 23 -1.31 0.01 -9.19
N SER A 24 -1.17 1.33 -9.12
CA SER A 24 -1.86 2.26 -10.02
C SER A 24 -1.49 2.03 -11.48
N ILE A 25 -0.21 1.78 -11.78
CA ILE A 25 0.23 1.45 -13.15
C ILE A 25 -0.27 0.06 -13.58
N VAL A 26 -0.32 -0.90 -12.67
CA VAL A 26 -0.82 -2.25 -12.97
C VAL A 26 -2.31 -2.24 -13.35
N GLU A 27 -3.13 -1.45 -12.66
CA GLU A 27 -4.58 -1.36 -12.96
C GLU A 27 -4.88 -0.37 -14.10
N TYR A 28 -4.19 0.78 -14.15
CA TYR A 28 -4.55 1.93 -14.99
C TYR A 28 -3.45 2.41 -15.94
N GLY A 29 -2.38 1.63 -16.14
CA GLY A 29 -1.26 2.01 -17.00
C GLY A 29 -1.64 2.27 -18.46
N ARG A 30 -2.73 1.66 -18.96
CA ARG A 30 -3.24 1.95 -20.32
C ARG A 30 -3.79 3.37 -20.43
N GLN A 31 -4.52 3.82 -19.42
CA GLN A 31 -5.07 5.18 -19.34
C GLN A 31 -3.95 6.21 -19.19
N MET A 32 -2.95 5.91 -18.35
CA MET A 32 -1.74 6.74 -18.23
C MET A 32 -0.97 6.80 -19.56
N ALA A 33 -0.90 5.72 -20.32
CA ALA A 33 -0.26 5.72 -21.64
C ALA A 33 -1.05 6.59 -22.64
N ALA A 34 -2.37 6.50 -22.64
CA ALA A 34 -3.24 7.31 -23.49
C ALA A 34 -3.14 8.82 -23.18
N SER A 35 -2.81 9.20 -21.93
CA SER A 35 -2.54 10.58 -21.55
C SER A 35 -1.07 11.00 -21.66
N GLY A 36 -0.17 10.12 -22.12
CA GLY A 36 1.27 10.41 -22.24
C GLY A 36 2.08 10.32 -20.94
N GLU A 37 1.46 9.94 -19.81
CA GLU A 37 2.06 10.00 -18.47
C GLU A 37 2.67 8.67 -17.99
N LEU A 38 2.47 7.57 -18.72
CA LEU A 38 2.97 6.26 -18.28
C LEU A 38 4.50 6.25 -18.10
N GLY A 39 5.25 6.92 -18.98
CA GLY A 39 6.71 7.03 -18.86
C GLY A 39 7.13 7.67 -17.54
N HIS A 40 6.55 8.84 -17.22
CA HIS A 40 6.81 9.54 -15.97
C HIS A 40 6.40 8.74 -14.73
N ALA A 41 5.26 8.05 -14.77
CA ALA A 41 4.83 7.17 -13.69
C ALA A 41 5.81 6.00 -13.47
N MET A 42 6.30 5.40 -14.55
CA MET A 42 7.30 4.32 -14.48
C MET A 42 8.65 4.83 -13.96
N ASP A 43 9.11 6.01 -14.38
CA ASP A 43 10.33 6.62 -13.87
C ASP A 43 10.23 6.90 -12.37
N ALA A 44 9.07 7.35 -11.88
CA ALA A 44 8.83 7.55 -10.45
C ALA A 44 8.91 6.24 -9.65
N VAL A 45 8.34 5.14 -10.15
CA VAL A 45 8.48 3.82 -9.53
C VAL A 45 9.94 3.35 -9.58
N LYS A 46 10.63 3.57 -10.71
CA LYS A 46 12.03 3.17 -10.88
C LYS A 46 12.93 3.88 -9.88
N TRP A 47 12.75 5.18 -9.68
CA TRP A 47 13.53 5.97 -8.72
C TRP A 47 13.46 5.42 -7.30
N GLY A 48 12.25 5.05 -6.85
CA GLY A 48 12.05 4.42 -5.55
C GLY A 48 12.69 3.03 -5.48
N THR A 49 12.44 2.20 -6.48
CA THR A 49 12.97 0.82 -6.50
C THR A 49 14.49 0.73 -6.66
N ASP A 50 15.13 1.63 -7.40
CA ASP A 50 16.59 1.73 -7.48
C ASP A 50 17.20 2.01 -6.10
N TYR A 51 16.54 2.83 -5.28
CA TYR A 51 16.94 3.06 -3.90
C TYR A 51 16.73 1.82 -3.02
N LEU A 52 15.56 1.17 -3.10
CA LEU A 52 15.28 -0.04 -2.32
C LEU A 52 16.27 -1.18 -2.66
N LEU A 53 16.68 -1.31 -3.92
CA LEU A 53 17.71 -2.26 -4.34
C LEU A 53 19.07 -1.96 -3.70
N LYS A 54 19.47 -0.68 -3.64
CA LYS A 54 20.70 -0.27 -2.95
C LYS A 54 20.63 -0.49 -1.44
N ALA A 55 19.44 -0.29 -0.87
CA ALA A 55 19.18 -0.50 0.56
C ALA A 55 19.18 -1.98 0.96
N HIS A 56 19.12 -2.91 0.01
CA HIS A 56 19.13 -4.36 0.24
C HIS A 56 20.46 -5.01 -0.24
N PRO A 57 21.58 -4.82 0.47
CA PRO A 57 22.90 -5.29 0.04
C PRO A 57 23.10 -6.82 0.20
N SER A 58 22.34 -7.47 1.08
CA SER A 58 22.40 -8.93 1.28
C SER A 58 21.04 -9.46 1.79
N PRO A 59 20.74 -10.76 1.62
CA PRO A 59 19.38 -11.29 1.75
C PRO A 59 18.63 -11.00 3.07
N ASN A 60 19.36 -10.78 4.16
CA ASN A 60 18.79 -10.49 5.49
C ASN A 60 19.29 -9.15 6.06
N VAL A 61 19.70 -8.20 5.22
CA VAL A 61 20.10 -6.87 5.66
C VAL A 61 19.39 -5.83 4.82
N PHE A 62 18.68 -4.92 5.47
CA PHE A 62 17.95 -3.87 4.78
C PHE A 62 18.09 -2.51 5.48
N TYR A 63 18.42 -1.46 4.72
CA TYR A 63 18.52 -0.11 5.24
C TYR A 63 17.16 0.60 5.18
N GLY A 64 16.62 0.92 6.36
CA GLY A 64 15.28 1.45 6.54
C GLY A 64 15.21 2.97 6.63
N GLU A 65 16.29 3.64 7.04
CA GLU A 65 16.27 5.08 7.26
C GLU A 65 17.64 5.72 6.96
N VAL A 66 17.62 6.96 6.44
CA VAL A 66 18.84 7.77 6.25
C VAL A 66 18.58 9.21 6.71
N GLY A 67 19.29 9.63 7.74
CA GLY A 67 19.07 10.88 8.48
C GLY A 67 18.38 10.61 9.82
N ASP A 68 18.61 11.45 10.82
CA ASP A 68 17.86 11.46 12.08
C ASP A 68 16.84 12.59 12.05
N GLY A 69 15.57 12.27 12.30
CA GLY A 69 14.50 13.27 12.23
C GLY A 69 14.65 14.43 13.20
N ASN A 70 15.25 14.25 14.38
CA ASN A 70 15.40 15.37 15.30
C ASN A 70 16.36 16.41 14.70
N THR A 71 17.56 15.99 14.30
CA THR A 71 18.58 16.88 13.73
C THR A 71 18.18 17.45 12.39
N ASP A 72 17.48 16.69 11.54
CA ASP A 72 16.97 17.16 10.26
C ASP A 72 15.92 18.26 10.44
N HIS A 73 14.95 18.07 11.35
CA HIS A 73 13.82 18.99 11.54
C HIS A 73 14.19 20.28 12.28
N TYR A 74 15.36 20.34 12.93
CA TYR A 74 15.88 21.59 13.48
C TYR A 74 16.37 22.57 12.40
N CYS A 75 16.59 22.11 11.17
CA CYS A 75 17.17 22.94 10.12
C CYS A 75 16.20 23.15 8.95
N TRP A 76 15.86 24.41 8.67
CA TRP A 76 15.06 24.78 7.50
C TRP A 76 15.98 25.25 6.37
N GLN A 77 16.32 24.35 5.45
CA GLN A 77 17.25 24.64 4.35
C GLN A 77 16.93 23.82 3.11
N ARG A 78 17.53 24.20 1.98
CA ARG A 78 17.45 23.40 0.76
C ARG A 78 18.23 22.09 0.94
N PRO A 79 17.76 20.97 0.36
CA PRO A 79 18.42 19.67 0.51
C PRO A 79 19.89 19.68 0.05
N GLU A 80 20.23 20.48 -0.97
CA GLU A 80 21.60 20.64 -1.48
C GLU A 80 22.56 21.31 -0.51
N ASP A 81 22.05 22.06 0.48
CA ASP A 81 22.84 22.81 1.46
C ASP A 81 23.00 22.04 2.80
N MET A 82 22.49 20.81 2.89
CA MET A 82 22.47 20.07 4.15
C MET A 82 23.84 19.76 4.72
N THR A 83 24.06 20.17 5.97
CA THR A 83 25.24 19.80 6.78
C THR A 83 24.91 18.88 7.96
N THR A 84 23.64 18.52 8.15
CA THR A 84 23.21 17.62 9.24
C THR A 84 23.71 16.19 8.98
N PRO A 85 24.12 15.44 10.04
CA PRO A 85 24.55 14.05 9.87
C PRO A 85 23.46 13.18 9.24
N ARG A 86 23.84 12.41 8.21
CA ARG A 86 22.93 11.53 7.46
C ARG A 86 23.21 10.05 7.74
N GLN A 87 23.17 9.68 9.02
CA GLN A 87 23.40 8.30 9.45
C GLN A 87 22.38 7.35 8.79
N ALA A 88 22.86 6.18 8.36
CA ALA A 88 22.02 5.14 7.79
C ALA A 88 21.71 4.08 8.84
N TYR A 89 20.42 3.75 9.00
CA TYR A 89 19.92 2.76 9.94
C TYR A 89 19.45 1.52 9.18
N LYS A 90 19.71 0.34 9.74
CA LYS A 90 19.42 -0.94 9.11
C LYS A 90 18.73 -1.91 10.05
N ILE A 91 18.10 -2.90 9.45
CA ILE A 91 17.54 -4.08 10.08
C ILE A 91 18.31 -5.32 9.63
N ASP A 92 18.43 -6.28 10.52
CA ASP A 92 19.16 -7.54 10.34
C ASP A 92 18.58 -8.64 11.25
N PRO A 93 19.07 -9.89 11.23
CA PRO A 93 18.51 -10.96 12.07
C PRO A 93 18.55 -10.69 13.58
N ASN A 94 19.46 -9.83 14.05
CA ASN A 94 19.55 -9.47 15.47
C ASN A 94 18.64 -8.29 15.82
N ASN A 95 18.25 -7.50 14.82
CA ASN A 95 17.40 -6.32 14.93
C ASN A 95 16.33 -6.33 13.82
N PRO A 96 15.35 -7.26 13.89
CA PRO A 96 14.43 -7.51 12.77
C PRO A 96 13.21 -6.58 12.76
N GLU A 97 12.71 -6.26 11.56
CA GLU A 97 11.48 -5.49 11.33
C GLU A 97 10.73 -6.01 10.09
N SER A 98 9.68 -6.79 10.34
CA SER A 98 8.94 -7.52 9.32
C SER A 98 8.02 -6.65 8.47
N ASP A 99 7.50 -5.57 9.03
CA ASP A 99 6.70 -4.55 8.35
C ASP A 99 7.51 -3.81 7.30
N LEU A 100 8.68 -3.26 7.66
CA LEU A 100 9.55 -2.59 6.69
C LEU A 100 10.04 -3.53 5.58
N ALA A 101 10.53 -4.71 5.95
CA ALA A 101 10.99 -5.70 4.97
C ALA A 101 9.82 -6.21 4.11
N GLY A 102 8.65 -6.43 4.71
CA GLY A 102 7.42 -6.86 4.04
C GLY A 102 6.89 -5.81 3.05
N GLU A 103 6.75 -4.55 3.45
CA GLU A 103 6.31 -3.49 2.55
C GLU A 103 7.31 -3.27 1.41
N SER A 104 8.62 -3.37 1.69
CA SER A 104 9.66 -3.28 0.65
C SER A 104 9.62 -4.46 -0.32
N ALA A 105 9.29 -5.66 0.16
CA ALA A 105 9.04 -6.83 -0.67
C ALA A 105 7.79 -6.63 -1.56
N ALA A 106 6.69 -6.10 -1.00
CA ALA A 106 5.49 -5.75 -1.76
C ALA A 106 5.80 -4.72 -2.85
N ALA A 107 6.54 -3.67 -2.53
CA ALA A 107 6.93 -2.61 -3.46
C ALA A 107 7.72 -3.17 -4.66
N MET A 108 8.75 -3.99 -4.39
CA MET A 108 9.56 -4.61 -5.44
C MET A 108 8.78 -5.65 -6.24
N ALA A 109 7.91 -6.44 -5.60
CA ALA A 109 7.06 -7.41 -6.31
C ALA A 109 6.06 -6.70 -7.23
N ALA A 110 5.36 -5.67 -6.75
CA ALA A 110 4.44 -4.87 -7.56
C ALA A 110 5.15 -4.19 -8.74
N ALA A 111 6.31 -3.57 -8.49
CA ALA A 111 7.11 -2.94 -9.53
C ALA A 111 7.65 -3.95 -10.55
N SER A 112 7.96 -5.19 -10.15
CA SER A 112 8.39 -6.24 -11.09
C SER A 112 7.32 -6.53 -12.15
N ILE A 113 6.03 -6.43 -11.81
CA ILE A 113 4.91 -6.57 -12.74
C ILE A 113 4.90 -5.41 -13.73
N VAL A 114 5.07 -4.17 -13.23
CA VAL A 114 5.14 -2.95 -14.07
C VAL A 114 6.24 -3.07 -15.11
N PHE A 115 7.45 -3.44 -14.71
CA PHE A 115 8.59 -3.51 -15.61
C PHE A 115 8.70 -4.80 -16.42
N HIS A 116 7.83 -5.80 -16.18
CA HIS A 116 7.97 -7.13 -16.78
C HIS A 116 8.12 -7.09 -18.31
N ARG A 117 7.33 -6.24 -18.99
CA ARG A 117 7.38 -6.09 -20.46
C ARG A 117 8.37 -5.05 -20.96
N TYR A 118 8.69 -4.04 -20.15
CA TYR A 118 9.50 -2.89 -20.56
C TYR A 118 10.99 -3.06 -20.24
N ASN A 119 11.30 -3.77 -19.15
CA ASN A 119 12.67 -4.12 -18.75
C ASN A 119 12.68 -5.46 -17.98
N PRO A 120 12.62 -6.61 -18.70
CA PRO A 120 12.54 -7.93 -18.08
C PRO A 120 13.73 -8.28 -17.17
N SER A 121 14.92 -7.74 -17.45
CA SER A 121 16.11 -7.95 -16.60
C SER A 121 15.93 -7.25 -15.25
N TYR A 122 15.50 -5.99 -15.27
CA TYR A 122 15.21 -5.23 -14.05
C TYR A 122 14.05 -5.85 -13.27
N ALA A 123 12.98 -6.27 -13.93
CA ALA A 123 11.85 -6.96 -13.30
C ALA A 123 12.28 -8.23 -12.55
N ARG A 124 13.13 -9.08 -13.17
CA ARG A 124 13.68 -10.28 -12.50
C ARG A 124 14.55 -9.92 -11.30
N LYS A 125 15.36 -8.85 -11.41
CA LYS A 125 16.16 -8.35 -10.28
C LYS A 125 15.27 -7.92 -9.12
N LEU A 126 14.25 -7.10 -9.38
CA LEU A 126 13.30 -6.68 -8.35
C LEU A 126 12.62 -7.87 -7.68
N LEU A 127 12.12 -8.82 -8.47
CA LEU A 127 11.44 -9.99 -7.94
C LEU A 127 12.36 -10.85 -7.05
N ALA A 128 13.63 -11.04 -7.43
CA ALA A 128 14.58 -11.78 -6.61
C ALA A 128 14.81 -11.11 -5.23
N HIS A 129 14.98 -9.79 -5.20
CA HIS A 129 15.11 -9.05 -3.94
C HIS A 129 13.79 -9.07 -3.14
N ALA A 130 12.63 -9.01 -3.79
CA ALA A 130 11.32 -9.11 -3.13
C ALA A 130 11.13 -10.45 -2.40
N GLN A 131 11.50 -11.56 -3.05
CA GLN A 131 11.42 -12.90 -2.46
C GLN A 131 12.36 -13.07 -1.26
N GLN A 132 13.57 -12.51 -1.36
CA GLN A 132 14.54 -12.49 -0.26
C GLN A 132 14.04 -11.67 0.93
N LEU A 133 13.56 -10.43 0.70
CA LEU A 133 13.03 -9.58 1.77
C LEU A 133 11.80 -10.18 2.44
N PHE A 134 10.91 -10.82 1.68
CA PHE A 134 9.79 -11.55 2.26
C PHE A 134 10.26 -12.71 3.14
N GLY A 135 11.22 -13.50 2.66
CA GLY A 135 11.81 -14.59 3.43
C GLY A 135 12.47 -14.10 4.72
N PHE A 136 13.16 -12.97 4.67
CA PHE A 136 13.73 -12.29 5.83
C PHE A 136 12.65 -11.84 6.82
N ALA A 137 11.62 -11.13 6.32
CA ALA A 137 10.52 -10.59 7.11
C ALA A 137 9.73 -11.67 7.85
N ASP A 138 9.40 -12.78 7.19
CA ASP A 138 8.59 -13.85 7.78
C ASP A 138 9.40 -14.70 8.77
N LYS A 139 10.69 -14.92 8.50
CA LYS A 139 11.57 -15.74 9.33
C LYS A 139 12.00 -15.05 10.61
N TYR A 140 12.32 -13.75 10.55
CA TYR A 140 12.76 -12.97 11.70
C TYR A 140 11.69 -11.92 12.01
N ARG A 141 10.79 -12.24 12.94
CA ARG A 141 9.62 -11.42 13.21
C ARG A 141 9.88 -10.31 14.21
N GLY A 142 9.57 -9.07 13.82
CA GLY A 142 9.73 -7.87 14.66
C GLY A 142 8.98 -6.67 14.08
N LYS A 143 8.74 -5.62 14.86
CA LYS A 143 8.08 -4.38 14.43
C LYS A 143 9.08 -3.29 14.06
N TYR A 144 8.74 -2.45 13.08
CA TYR A 144 9.54 -1.34 12.51
C TYR A 144 10.05 -0.32 13.51
N ASP A 145 9.33 -0.15 14.61
CA ASP A 145 9.67 0.87 15.59
C ASP A 145 10.54 0.27 16.71
N SER A 146 10.87 -1.02 16.66
CA SER A 146 11.62 -1.72 17.70
C SER A 146 13.14 -1.68 17.49
N SER A 147 13.62 -1.67 16.23
CA SER A 147 15.05 -1.67 15.93
C SER A 147 15.56 -0.30 15.47
N ILE A 148 14.87 0.34 14.52
CA ILE A 148 15.14 1.72 14.08
C ILE A 148 14.34 2.66 14.99
N THR A 149 14.75 2.77 16.25
CA THR A 149 14.01 3.51 17.28
C THR A 149 13.87 5.01 16.99
N VAL A 150 14.76 5.58 16.17
CA VAL A 150 14.68 6.98 15.71
C VAL A 150 13.40 7.26 14.90
N ALA A 151 12.82 6.24 14.26
CA ALA A 151 11.58 6.34 13.50
C ALA A 151 10.32 6.45 14.37
N GLN A 152 10.37 6.03 15.65
CA GLN A 152 9.21 5.90 16.55
C GLN A 152 8.39 7.19 16.69
N LYS A 153 9.05 8.35 16.62
CA LYS A 153 8.41 9.67 16.77
C LYS A 153 7.66 10.12 15.52
N TYR A 154 7.88 9.45 14.38
CA TYR A 154 7.42 9.88 13.06
C TYR A 154 6.51 8.84 12.42
N TYR A 155 7.04 7.63 12.19
CA TYR A 155 6.36 6.53 11.50
C TYR A 155 6.32 5.29 12.37
N ARG A 156 5.53 5.35 13.45
CA ARG A 156 5.38 4.23 14.37
C ARG A 156 4.55 3.11 13.73
N SER A 157 4.99 1.85 13.87
CA SER A 157 4.22 0.65 13.52
C SER A 157 3.13 0.37 14.56
N ILE A 158 1.94 0.92 14.33
CA ILE A 158 0.80 0.81 15.25
C ILE A 158 0.02 -0.48 14.96
N SER A 159 -0.22 -0.80 13.68
CA SER A 159 -0.88 -2.04 13.25
C SER A 159 -0.06 -3.30 13.56
N GLY A 160 1.26 -3.17 13.67
CA GLY A 160 2.20 -4.29 13.73
C GLY A 160 2.68 -4.66 12.33
N TYR A 161 3.09 -5.92 12.13
CA TYR A 161 3.67 -6.41 10.87
C TYR A 161 2.82 -7.46 10.14
N ALA A 162 1.72 -7.89 10.75
CA ALA A 162 0.97 -9.05 10.29
C ALA A 162 0.29 -8.78 8.95
N ASP A 163 -0.20 -7.56 8.75
CA ASP A 163 -0.78 -7.11 7.50
C ASP A 163 0.24 -6.95 6.38
N GLU A 164 1.48 -6.53 6.66
CA GLU A 164 2.56 -6.43 5.68
C GLU A 164 3.01 -7.80 5.18
N LEU A 165 3.06 -8.81 6.06
CA LEU A 165 3.34 -10.19 5.63
C LEU A 165 2.28 -10.71 4.66
N LEU A 166 0.99 -10.48 4.97
CA LEU A 166 -0.09 -10.86 4.06
C LEU A 166 -0.08 -10.02 2.77
N TRP A 167 0.21 -8.72 2.87
CA TRP A 167 0.31 -7.79 1.75
C TRP A 167 1.43 -8.17 0.77
N ALA A 168 2.62 -8.44 1.28
CA ALA A 168 3.76 -8.91 0.51
C ALA A 168 3.46 -10.26 -0.15
N ALA A 169 2.85 -11.20 0.57
CA ALA A 169 2.45 -12.49 0.00
C ALA A 169 1.44 -12.31 -1.16
N ALA A 170 0.47 -11.40 -1.04
CA ALA A 170 -0.48 -11.12 -2.11
C ALA A 170 0.18 -10.53 -3.36
N TRP A 171 1.14 -9.60 -3.20
CA TRP A 171 1.90 -9.05 -4.32
C TRP A 171 2.83 -10.06 -4.96
N LEU A 172 3.53 -10.86 -4.16
CA LEU A 172 4.39 -11.92 -4.66
C LEU A 172 3.58 -12.99 -5.40
N TYR A 173 2.41 -13.38 -4.91
CA TYR A 173 1.50 -14.24 -5.65
C TYR A 173 1.10 -13.61 -7.00
N LYS A 174 0.69 -12.34 -7.01
CA LYS A 174 0.33 -11.64 -8.26
C LYS A 174 1.50 -11.53 -9.24
N ALA A 175 2.74 -11.47 -8.75
CA ALA A 175 3.94 -11.37 -9.57
C ALA A 175 4.44 -12.73 -10.10
N THR A 176 4.14 -13.84 -9.42
CA THR A 176 4.74 -15.15 -9.74
C THR A 176 3.75 -16.28 -10.01
N ASP A 177 2.46 -16.11 -9.72
CA ASP A 177 1.45 -17.19 -9.68
C ASP A 177 1.90 -18.41 -8.83
N SER A 178 2.75 -18.20 -7.81
CA SER A 178 3.33 -19.30 -7.03
C SER A 178 2.37 -19.80 -5.96
N GLU A 179 2.10 -21.11 -5.96
CA GLU A 179 1.25 -21.78 -4.97
C GLU A 179 1.73 -21.56 -3.53
N TYR A 180 3.04 -21.36 -3.33
CA TYR A 180 3.58 -21.04 -2.01
C TYR A 180 2.94 -19.79 -1.39
N TYR A 181 2.86 -18.70 -2.16
CA TYR A 181 2.28 -17.43 -1.67
C TYR A 181 0.77 -17.50 -1.56
N LEU A 182 0.09 -18.21 -2.48
CA LEU A 182 -1.35 -18.47 -2.37
C LEU A 182 -1.67 -19.23 -1.08
N SER A 183 -0.92 -20.31 -0.82
CA SER A 183 -1.02 -21.11 0.39
C SER A 183 -0.59 -20.37 1.65
N TYR A 184 0.30 -19.37 1.55
CA TYR A 184 0.64 -18.49 2.67
C TYR A 184 -0.58 -17.65 3.08
N LEU A 185 -1.28 -17.03 2.13
CA LEU A 185 -2.51 -16.27 2.38
C LEU A 185 -3.61 -17.13 2.99
N GLY A 186 -3.81 -18.34 2.45
CA GLY A 186 -4.83 -19.27 2.93
C GLY A 186 -4.57 -19.76 4.35
N ARG A 187 -3.34 -20.18 4.65
CA ARG A 187 -2.98 -20.74 5.97
C ARG A 187 -2.85 -19.68 7.05
N ASN A 188 -2.31 -18.51 6.71
CA ASN A 188 -2.03 -17.46 7.69
C ASN A 188 -3.14 -16.42 7.82
N GLY A 189 -4.15 -16.42 6.95
CA GLY A 189 -5.13 -15.33 6.89
C GLY A 189 -5.96 -15.12 8.14
N VAL A 190 -6.23 -16.18 8.91
CA VAL A 190 -6.88 -16.06 10.23
C VAL A 190 -5.87 -15.58 11.29
N ALA A 191 -4.73 -16.28 11.40
CA ALA A 191 -3.73 -16.04 12.43
C ALA A 191 -3.08 -14.64 12.34
N LEU A 192 -2.90 -14.13 11.14
CA LEU A 192 -2.39 -12.78 10.86
C LEU A 192 -3.51 -11.75 10.69
N GLY A 193 -4.76 -12.10 11.01
CA GLY A 193 -5.88 -11.15 11.08
C GLY A 193 -6.47 -10.70 9.75
N GLY A 194 -5.98 -11.19 8.60
CA GLY A 194 -6.47 -10.88 7.26
C GLY A 194 -7.97 -11.10 7.05
N THR A 195 -8.54 -12.15 7.66
CA THR A 195 -9.98 -12.44 7.64
C THR A 195 -10.75 -11.92 8.86
N GLY A 196 -10.05 -11.38 9.87
CA GLY A 196 -10.62 -10.94 11.13
C GLY A 196 -10.88 -9.43 11.18
N TRP A 197 -9.86 -8.63 10.84
CA TRP A 197 -9.89 -7.18 10.96
C TRP A 197 -10.78 -6.53 9.91
N ALA A 198 -11.84 -5.87 10.36
CA ALA A 198 -12.74 -5.10 9.51
C ALA A 198 -12.28 -3.64 9.50
N MET A 199 -11.55 -3.20 8.49
CA MET A 199 -10.94 -1.86 8.48
C MET A 199 -11.87 -0.76 7.97
N THR A 200 -11.59 0.46 8.40
CA THR A 200 -12.19 1.71 7.90
C THR A 200 -11.12 2.70 7.42
N GLU A 201 -9.89 2.22 7.24
CA GLU A 201 -8.74 2.99 6.79
C GLU A 201 -7.77 2.09 6.03
N PHE A 202 -6.93 2.72 5.21
CA PHE A 202 -5.85 2.08 4.45
C PHE A 202 -4.73 3.11 4.30
N GLY A 203 -3.48 2.71 4.54
CA GLY A 203 -2.35 3.64 4.49
C GLY A 203 -1.01 2.96 4.72
N TRP A 204 0.02 3.80 4.91
CA TRP A 204 1.40 3.34 5.09
C TRP A 204 1.63 2.49 6.34
N ASP A 205 0.77 2.58 7.36
CA ASP A 205 0.83 1.75 8.57
C ASP A 205 -0.02 0.48 8.37
N VAL A 206 -1.28 0.61 7.96
CA VAL A 206 -2.22 -0.52 7.91
C VAL A 206 -2.68 -0.92 6.50
N LYS A 207 -2.44 -2.19 6.14
CA LYS A 207 -2.59 -2.76 4.79
C LYS A 207 -3.77 -3.72 4.66
N TYR A 208 -4.46 -4.06 5.75
CA TYR A 208 -5.56 -5.04 5.75
C TYR A 208 -6.60 -4.80 4.64
N ALA A 209 -7.11 -3.57 4.48
CA ALA A 209 -8.08 -3.27 3.42
C ALA A 209 -7.52 -3.50 2.00
N GLY A 210 -6.24 -3.20 1.80
CA GLY A 210 -5.53 -3.45 0.54
C GLY A 210 -5.37 -4.95 0.25
N VAL A 211 -4.85 -5.73 1.20
CA VAL A 211 -4.70 -7.19 1.01
C VAL A 211 -6.05 -7.89 0.84
N GLN A 212 -7.07 -7.49 1.59
CA GLN A 212 -8.43 -8.01 1.45
C GLN A 212 -8.99 -7.75 0.04
N THR A 213 -8.74 -6.56 -0.50
CA THR A 213 -9.12 -6.19 -1.88
C THR A 213 -8.38 -7.05 -2.91
N LEU A 214 -7.07 -7.27 -2.75
CA LEU A 214 -6.29 -8.14 -3.65
C LEU A 214 -6.75 -9.60 -3.59
N VAL A 215 -6.94 -10.15 -2.38
CA VAL A 215 -7.36 -11.55 -2.20
C VAL A 215 -8.78 -11.77 -2.74
N ALA A 216 -9.68 -10.80 -2.56
CA ALA A 216 -11.00 -10.84 -3.16
C ALA A 216 -10.94 -10.93 -4.69
N LYS A 217 -9.98 -10.25 -5.34
CA LYS A 217 -9.75 -10.39 -6.80
C LYS A 217 -9.30 -11.79 -7.18
N ILE A 218 -8.40 -12.41 -6.41
CA ILE A 218 -7.95 -13.79 -6.64
C ILE A 218 -9.14 -14.75 -6.57
N LEU A 219 -10.01 -14.59 -5.56
CA LEU A 219 -11.22 -15.37 -5.39
C LEU A 219 -12.21 -15.18 -6.56
N MET A 220 -12.52 -13.93 -6.91
CA MET A 220 -13.43 -13.61 -8.02
C MET A 220 -12.89 -14.10 -9.38
N GLY A 221 -11.57 -14.19 -9.53
CA GLY A 221 -10.92 -14.76 -10.70
C GLY A 221 -10.89 -16.29 -10.74
N GLY A 222 -11.49 -16.99 -9.76
CA GLY A 222 -11.50 -18.45 -9.69
C GLY A 222 -10.16 -19.10 -9.34
N LYS A 223 -9.19 -18.32 -8.86
CA LYS A 223 -7.83 -18.78 -8.56
C LYS A 223 -7.61 -19.21 -7.11
N ALA A 224 -8.64 -19.15 -6.26
CA ALA A 224 -8.51 -19.45 -4.83
C ALA A 224 -8.26 -20.93 -4.49
N SER A 225 -8.53 -21.87 -5.41
CA SER A 225 -8.37 -23.32 -5.17
C SER A 225 -9.07 -23.75 -3.88
N HIS A 226 -8.47 -24.66 -3.10
CA HIS A 226 -8.95 -25.12 -1.80
C HIS A 226 -8.97 -24.04 -0.71
N HIS A 227 -8.35 -22.88 -0.93
CA HIS A 227 -8.36 -21.74 0.02
C HIS A 227 -9.61 -20.87 -0.09
N ALA A 228 -10.54 -21.19 -0.99
CA ALA A 228 -11.77 -20.43 -1.22
C ALA A 228 -12.55 -20.05 0.07
N PRO A 229 -12.73 -20.95 1.07
CA PRO A 229 -13.42 -20.57 2.32
C PRO A 229 -12.73 -19.46 3.10
N VAL A 230 -11.39 -19.48 3.17
CA VAL A 230 -10.62 -18.42 3.84
C VAL A 230 -10.68 -17.12 3.02
N PHE A 231 -10.60 -17.23 1.69
CA PHE A 231 -10.61 -16.07 0.80
C PHE A 231 -11.98 -15.38 0.75
N GLN A 232 -13.07 -16.11 1.00
CA GLN A 232 -14.39 -15.53 1.22
C GLN A 232 -14.38 -14.63 2.47
N GLY A 233 -13.65 -15.01 3.53
CA GLY A 233 -13.45 -14.16 4.70
C GLY A 233 -12.72 -12.85 4.36
N TYR A 234 -11.67 -12.91 3.53
CA TYR A 234 -11.02 -11.69 3.01
C TYR A 234 -11.98 -10.83 2.19
N GLN A 235 -12.75 -11.44 1.29
CA GLN A 235 -13.74 -10.73 0.50
C GLN A 235 -14.76 -10.00 1.39
N GLN A 236 -15.29 -10.66 2.41
CA GLN A 236 -16.24 -10.05 3.36
C GLN A 236 -15.64 -8.79 4.03
N LYS A 237 -14.34 -8.80 4.35
CA LYS A 237 -13.68 -7.62 4.95
C LYS A 237 -13.38 -6.52 3.95
N ALA A 238 -13.06 -6.86 2.70
CA ALA A 238 -12.98 -5.88 1.61
C ALA A 238 -14.34 -5.20 1.40
N GLU A 239 -15.41 -6.00 1.31
CA GLU A 239 -16.79 -5.51 1.13
C GLU A 239 -17.25 -4.66 2.31
N PHE A 240 -16.85 -5.02 3.54
CA PHE A 240 -17.06 -4.17 4.71
C PHE A 240 -16.43 -2.79 4.52
N PHE A 241 -15.15 -2.71 4.12
CA PHE A 241 -14.48 -1.42 3.90
C PHE A 241 -15.21 -0.55 2.86
N MET A 242 -15.63 -1.16 1.73
CA MET A 242 -16.39 -0.44 0.70
C MET A 242 -17.72 0.08 1.24
N CYS A 243 -18.46 -0.76 1.96
CA CYS A 243 -19.74 -0.38 2.58
C CYS A 243 -19.56 0.73 3.63
N SER A 244 -18.51 0.67 4.44
CA SER A 244 -18.17 1.68 5.44
C SER A 244 -17.91 3.04 4.80
N CYS A 245 -17.23 3.10 3.65
CA CYS A 245 -17.00 4.34 2.91
C CYS A 245 -18.30 4.90 2.30
N LEU A 246 -19.20 4.02 1.86
CA LEU A 246 -20.50 4.37 1.29
C LEU A 246 -21.53 4.82 2.33
N GLY A 247 -21.27 4.66 3.63
CA GLY A 247 -22.26 4.92 4.67
C GLY A 247 -23.33 3.82 4.78
N LYS A 248 -23.04 2.62 4.27
CA LYS A 248 -23.96 1.46 4.20
C LYS A 248 -23.50 0.28 5.07
N GLY A 249 -22.39 0.43 5.80
CA GLY A 249 -21.85 -0.57 6.71
C GLY A 249 -22.38 -0.43 8.14
N THR A 250 -22.05 -1.40 8.98
CA THR A 250 -22.35 -1.36 10.43
C THR A 250 -21.46 -0.38 11.20
N ARG A 251 -20.28 -0.07 10.65
CA ARG A 251 -19.40 1.01 11.11
C ARG A 251 -18.96 1.84 9.92
N ASN A 252 -19.44 3.07 9.83
CA ASN A 252 -19.20 3.93 8.68
C ASN A 252 -18.05 4.91 8.91
N VAL A 253 -17.33 5.24 7.82
CA VAL A 253 -16.31 6.28 7.82
C VAL A 253 -17.03 7.63 7.95
N ARG A 254 -16.50 8.51 8.81
CA ARG A 254 -17.05 9.86 8.95
C ARG A 254 -16.80 10.66 7.67
N LYS A 255 -17.73 11.56 7.34
CA LYS A 255 -17.57 12.53 6.26
C LYS A 255 -17.71 13.94 6.81
N THR A 256 -17.00 14.89 6.22
CA THR A 256 -17.22 16.31 6.47
C THR A 256 -18.63 16.71 5.97
N PRO A 257 -19.18 17.87 6.39
CA PRO A 257 -20.43 18.39 5.82
C PRO A 257 -20.39 18.55 4.29
N GLY A 258 -19.20 18.77 3.71
CA GLY A 258 -18.99 18.85 2.27
C GLY A 258 -18.79 17.49 1.58
N GLY A 259 -18.95 16.37 2.28
CA GLY A 259 -18.90 15.02 1.69
C GLY A 259 -17.52 14.35 1.59
N LEU A 260 -16.43 15.04 1.97
CA LEU A 260 -15.09 14.45 2.03
C LEU A 260 -14.98 13.39 3.13
N ILE A 261 -14.41 12.23 2.82
CA ILE A 261 -13.99 11.22 3.79
C ILE A 261 -13.07 11.85 4.84
N PHE A 262 -13.39 11.65 6.12
CA PHE A 262 -12.69 12.28 7.23
C PHE A 262 -12.29 11.25 8.27
N ARG A 263 -11.02 10.85 8.23
CA ARG A 263 -10.44 9.88 9.16
C ARG A 263 -9.81 10.55 10.37
N GLN A 264 -9.04 11.62 10.14
CA GLN A 264 -8.29 12.32 11.17
C GLN A 264 -8.01 13.78 10.79
N ARG A 265 -7.57 14.58 11.77
CA ARG A 265 -7.34 16.02 11.58
C ARG A 265 -6.08 16.32 10.76
N TRP A 266 -4.99 15.61 11.02
CA TRP A 266 -3.70 15.84 10.38
C TRP A 266 -3.45 14.82 9.28
N ASN A 267 -2.97 15.24 8.11
CA ASN A 267 -2.72 14.37 6.96
C ASN A 267 -3.93 13.50 6.54
N ASN A 268 -5.14 14.08 6.52
CA ASN A 268 -6.35 13.35 6.13
C ASN A 268 -6.35 12.92 4.66
N MET A 269 -5.71 13.70 3.77
CA MET A 269 -5.79 13.47 2.33
C MET A 269 -5.21 12.13 1.91
N GLN A 270 -4.20 11.60 2.62
CA GLN A 270 -3.72 10.24 2.41
C GLN A 270 -4.85 9.20 2.47
N PHE A 271 -5.71 9.27 3.49
CA PHE A 271 -6.81 8.34 3.67
C PHE A 271 -7.92 8.55 2.65
N VAL A 272 -8.14 9.80 2.21
CA VAL A 272 -9.07 10.11 1.14
C VAL A 272 -8.58 9.46 -0.16
N THR A 273 -7.34 9.69 -0.56
CA THR A 273 -6.79 9.18 -1.83
C THR A 273 -6.66 7.66 -1.81
N SER A 274 -6.22 7.06 -0.70
CA SER A 274 -6.07 5.60 -0.58
C SER A 274 -7.44 4.88 -0.60
N ALA A 275 -8.44 5.42 0.10
CA ALA A 275 -9.81 4.89 0.05
C ALA A 275 -10.43 5.04 -1.34
N SER A 276 -10.25 6.20 -1.98
CA SER A 276 -10.74 6.46 -3.34
C SER A 276 -10.13 5.50 -4.36
N PHE A 277 -8.84 5.21 -4.23
CA PHE A 277 -8.17 4.21 -5.05
C PHE A 277 -8.77 2.81 -4.85
N LEU A 278 -8.91 2.34 -3.60
CA LEU A 278 -9.50 1.02 -3.32
C LEU A 278 -10.95 0.91 -3.81
N LEU A 279 -11.76 1.95 -3.65
CA LEU A 279 -13.14 2.02 -4.17
C LEU A 279 -13.16 1.88 -5.69
N THR A 280 -12.26 2.56 -6.39
CA THR A 280 -12.13 2.50 -7.86
C THR A 280 -11.76 1.09 -8.30
N VAL A 281 -10.68 0.53 -7.74
CA VAL A 281 -10.17 -0.80 -8.11
C VAL A 281 -11.20 -1.89 -7.80
N TYR A 282 -11.87 -1.81 -6.65
CA TYR A 282 -12.87 -2.81 -6.30
C TYR A 282 -14.13 -2.72 -7.16
N SER A 283 -14.52 -1.52 -7.58
CA SER A 283 -15.58 -1.34 -8.59
C SER A 283 -15.24 -2.05 -9.90
N ASP A 284 -14.00 -1.93 -10.39
CA ASP A 284 -13.55 -2.63 -11.60
C ASP A 284 -13.55 -4.14 -11.42
N TYR A 285 -13.18 -4.62 -10.22
CA TYR A 285 -13.19 -6.04 -9.91
C TYR A 285 -14.61 -6.63 -9.94
N LEU A 286 -15.57 -5.95 -9.31
CA LEU A 286 -16.98 -6.33 -9.33
C LEU A 286 -17.56 -6.27 -10.75
N THR A 287 -17.23 -5.23 -11.52
CA THR A 287 -17.63 -5.10 -12.92
C THR A 287 -17.14 -6.27 -13.76
N THR A 288 -15.86 -6.62 -13.63
CA THR A 288 -15.25 -7.77 -14.33
C THR A 288 -15.94 -9.09 -13.92
N ALA A 289 -16.24 -9.24 -12.64
CA ALA A 289 -16.91 -10.43 -12.11
C ALA A 289 -18.43 -10.46 -12.41
N ARG A 290 -19.00 -9.38 -12.96
CA ARG A 290 -20.45 -9.17 -13.16
C ARG A 290 -21.24 -9.33 -11.86
N ARG A 291 -20.71 -8.77 -10.77
CA ARG A 291 -21.32 -8.82 -9.43
C ARG A 291 -21.62 -7.40 -8.93
N ASN A 292 -22.57 -7.32 -8.00
CA ASN A 292 -22.78 -6.14 -7.17
C ASN A 292 -22.21 -6.38 -5.77
N LEU A 293 -21.95 -5.29 -5.05
CA LEU A 293 -21.59 -5.32 -3.64
C LEU A 293 -22.85 -5.50 -2.81
N ASN A 294 -22.98 -6.61 -2.09
CA ASN A 294 -24.13 -6.88 -1.24
C ASN A 294 -23.83 -6.52 0.22
N TYR A 295 -24.81 -5.93 0.90
CA TYR A 295 -24.74 -5.60 2.32
C TYR A 295 -26.08 -5.91 3.00
N ALA A 296 -26.15 -5.83 4.33
CA ALA A 296 -27.27 -6.36 5.12
C ALA A 296 -28.67 -5.86 4.68
N SER A 297 -28.77 -4.65 4.15
CA SER A 297 -30.04 -4.02 3.77
C SER A 297 -30.12 -3.64 2.28
N GLY A 298 -29.27 -4.20 1.41
CA GLY A 298 -29.38 -3.96 -0.02
C GLY A 298 -28.15 -4.36 -0.84
N SER A 299 -28.09 -3.80 -2.05
CA SER A 299 -27.01 -4.02 -3.00
C SER A 299 -26.56 -2.68 -3.58
N VAL A 300 -25.27 -2.56 -3.91
CA VAL A 300 -24.64 -1.38 -4.52
C VAL A 300 -24.00 -1.81 -5.83
N SER A 301 -24.32 -1.10 -6.92
CA SER A 301 -23.69 -1.36 -8.21
C SER A 301 -22.23 -0.88 -8.22
N PRO A 302 -21.37 -1.48 -9.06
CA PRO A 302 -20.01 -0.98 -9.26
C PRO A 302 -19.96 0.52 -9.59
N SER A 303 -20.88 1.00 -10.43
CA SER A 303 -20.97 2.43 -10.79
C SER A 303 -21.21 3.34 -9.59
N GLN A 304 -22.02 2.93 -8.61
CA GLN A 304 -22.23 3.71 -7.39
C GLN A 304 -20.98 3.78 -6.51
N ILE A 305 -20.19 2.71 -6.45
CA ILE A 305 -18.90 2.69 -5.75
C ILE A 305 -17.93 3.67 -6.43
N LEU A 306 -17.85 3.61 -7.76
CA LEU A 306 -16.99 4.49 -8.56
C LEU A 306 -17.40 5.96 -8.43
N SER A 307 -18.71 6.27 -8.40
CA SER A 307 -19.19 7.64 -8.20
C SER A 307 -18.73 8.23 -6.86
N LEU A 308 -18.65 7.43 -5.79
CA LEU A 308 -18.08 7.91 -4.52
C LEU A 308 -16.58 8.19 -4.67
N ALA A 309 -15.82 7.30 -5.30
CA ALA A 309 -14.39 7.52 -5.52
C ALA A 309 -14.15 8.81 -6.33
N LYS A 310 -14.92 9.01 -7.41
CA LYS A 310 -14.85 10.22 -8.23
C LYS A 310 -15.16 11.48 -7.42
N SER A 311 -16.20 11.47 -6.58
CA SER A 311 -16.53 12.66 -5.78
C SER A 311 -15.44 13.06 -4.79
N GLN A 312 -14.65 12.11 -4.30
CA GLN A 312 -13.50 12.43 -3.45
C GLN A 312 -12.37 13.10 -4.25
N VAL A 313 -12.13 12.65 -5.48
CA VAL A 313 -11.16 13.27 -6.39
C VAL A 313 -11.65 14.66 -6.81
N ASP A 314 -12.91 14.80 -7.20
CA ASP A 314 -13.53 16.09 -7.54
C ASP A 314 -13.41 17.08 -6.37
N TYR A 315 -13.64 16.63 -5.13
CA TYR A 315 -13.45 17.45 -3.93
C TYR A 315 -12.02 17.97 -3.81
N ILE A 316 -11.00 17.11 -4.03
CA ILE A 316 -9.59 17.54 -4.01
C ILE A 316 -9.31 18.56 -5.11
N LEU A 317 -9.96 18.43 -6.27
CA LEU A 317 -9.79 19.28 -7.44
C LEU A 317 -10.68 20.54 -7.46
N GLY A 318 -11.46 20.78 -6.40
CA GLY A 318 -12.17 22.04 -6.18
C GLY A 318 -13.67 21.94 -5.99
N ASP A 319 -14.30 20.78 -6.20
CA ASP A 319 -15.73 20.57 -5.93
C ASP A 319 -15.98 20.38 -4.42
N ASN A 320 -15.77 21.46 -3.68
CA ASN A 320 -15.92 21.50 -2.24
C ASN A 320 -16.51 22.85 -1.81
N PRO A 321 -17.01 22.97 -0.55
CA PRO A 321 -17.65 24.19 -0.08
C PRO A 321 -16.80 25.46 -0.15
N ARG A 322 -15.47 25.35 -0.34
CA ARG A 322 -14.56 26.48 -0.48
C ARG A 322 -14.23 26.82 -1.94
N ALA A 323 -14.72 26.04 -2.91
CA ALA A 323 -14.39 26.16 -4.33
C ALA A 323 -12.86 26.24 -4.58
N MET A 324 -12.07 25.51 -3.78
CA MET A 324 -10.62 25.62 -3.74
C MET A 324 -9.95 24.27 -4.01
N ARG A 325 -8.91 24.27 -4.85
CA ARG A 325 -8.08 23.08 -5.07
C ARG A 325 -7.20 22.79 -3.84
N TYR A 326 -7.06 21.51 -3.51
CA TYR A 326 -6.10 21.01 -2.51
C TYR A 326 -4.90 20.28 -3.15
N MET A 327 -4.72 20.45 -4.46
CA MET A 327 -3.53 20.07 -5.20
C MET A 327 -2.77 21.36 -5.54
N VAL A 328 -1.49 21.44 -5.21
CA VAL A 328 -0.65 22.62 -5.49
C VAL A 328 -0.39 22.71 -6.99
N GLY A 329 -0.62 23.88 -7.58
CA GLY A 329 -0.57 24.14 -9.04
C GLY A 329 -1.97 24.33 -9.66
#